data_AF-A0A843J4I6-F1
#
_entry.id   AF-A0A843J4I6-F1
#
_cell.length_a   1.000
_cell.length_b   1.000
_cell.length_c   1.000
_cell.angle_alpha   90.00
_cell.angle_beta   90.00
_cell.angle_gamma   90.00
#
_symmetry.space_group_name_H-M   'P 1'
#
loop_
_entity.id
_entity.type
_entity.pdbx_description
1 polymer ?
#
loop_
_entity_poly.entity_id
_entity_poly.type
_entity_poly.pdbx_seq_one_letter_code
_entity_poly.pdbx_strand_id
1 'polypeptide(L)'
;MPKSRFDPPESSEEDFVAAFRSSDSDAVRTLATSVNLGGQYAEEVCRRVGMEKSTPAKDVSDDMLSKMYSAVKDIVRYAIETPEPTAYLKDGKIEDFAPMRLESRSDLESRSYGTMSEMVHAFMTEISDAEEEAFVDPEVEKLNRRVAKQEETLEGYREEEAEMRRKADALYADYQKTSELLAVLDEQSKKIGWDKLRAGAMKIPYVK
;
A
#
# COMPACT_ATOMS: atom_id res chain seq x y z
N MET A 1 -25.25 33.73 4.13
CA MET A 1 -24.05 33.41 3.33
C MET A 1 -23.06 32.71 4.24
N PRO A 2 -22.28 31.73 3.77
CA PRO A 2 -21.14 31.23 4.56
C PRO A 2 -20.24 32.41 4.92
N LYS A 3 -19.69 32.41 6.15
CA LYS A 3 -18.70 33.43 6.55
C LYS A 3 -17.55 33.36 5.56
N SER A 4 -17.15 34.53 5.02
CA SER A 4 -15.94 34.60 4.20
C SER A 4 -14.78 34.04 5.01
N ARG A 5 -14.07 33.06 4.44
CA ARG A 5 -12.85 32.55 5.07
C ARG A 5 -11.79 33.65 4.99
N PHE A 6 -10.84 33.61 5.93
CA PHE A 6 -9.65 34.44 5.86
C PHE A 6 -8.90 34.15 4.56
N ASP A 7 -8.47 35.21 3.88
CA ASP A 7 -7.69 35.16 2.65
C ASP A 7 -6.27 35.68 2.91
N PRO A 8 -5.24 34.82 3.00
CA PRO A 8 -3.89 35.22 3.40
C PRO A 8 -3.25 36.40 2.64
N PRO A 9 -3.45 36.56 1.31
CA PRO A 9 -2.92 37.70 0.57
C PRO A 9 -3.66 39.01 0.85
N GLU A 10 -4.95 38.99 1.15
CA GLU A 10 -5.80 40.20 1.14
C GLU A 10 -6.34 40.60 2.53
N SER A 11 -6.54 39.64 3.43
CA SER A 11 -7.19 39.87 4.72
C SER A 11 -6.30 40.62 5.72
N SER A 12 -6.96 41.41 6.58
CA SER A 12 -6.30 42.23 7.59
C SER A 12 -5.83 41.42 8.81
N GLU A 13 -5.02 42.03 9.67
CA GLU A 13 -4.64 41.43 10.96
C GLU A 13 -5.85 41.23 11.87
N GLU A 14 -6.83 42.13 11.82
CA GLU A 14 -8.08 42.02 12.58
C GLU A 14 -8.87 40.78 12.14
N ASP A 15 -8.96 40.54 10.82
CA ASP A 15 -9.59 39.35 10.26
C ASP A 15 -8.84 38.08 10.64
N PHE A 16 -7.51 38.11 10.65
CA PHE A 16 -6.66 37.00 11.09
C PHE A 16 -6.94 36.65 12.55
N VAL A 17 -6.92 37.64 13.44
CA VAL A 17 -7.17 37.44 14.87
C VAL A 17 -8.59 36.91 15.09
N ALA A 18 -9.60 37.48 14.42
CA ALA A 18 -10.98 37.01 14.51
C ALA A 18 -11.14 35.56 14.03
N ALA A 19 -10.51 35.20 12.91
CA ALA A 19 -10.51 33.84 12.38
C ALA A 19 -9.80 32.86 13.35
N PHE A 20 -8.63 33.24 13.86
CA PHE A 20 -7.85 32.41 14.77
C PHE A 20 -8.58 32.17 16.09
N ARG A 21 -9.12 33.22 16.71
CA ARG A 21 -9.85 33.15 17.99
C ARG A 21 -11.20 32.43 17.88
N SER A 22 -11.70 32.19 16.67
CA SER A 22 -12.94 31.43 16.47
C SER A 22 -12.78 29.90 16.61
N SER A 23 -11.54 29.42 16.77
CA SER A 23 -11.20 28.00 16.85
C SER A 23 -10.96 27.55 18.30
N ASP A 24 -11.46 26.37 18.62
CA ASP A 24 -11.18 25.66 19.89
C ASP A 24 -9.98 24.68 19.78
N SER A 25 -9.31 24.63 18.63
CA SER A 25 -8.20 23.71 18.36
C SER A 25 -6.84 24.25 18.81
N ASP A 26 -5.76 23.49 18.57
CA ASP A 26 -4.39 24.00 18.70
C ASP A 26 -4.04 24.99 17.58
N ALA A 27 -2.91 25.68 17.74
CA ALA A 27 -2.43 26.73 16.85
C ALA A 27 -2.27 26.25 15.39
N VAL A 28 -1.64 25.08 15.18
CA VAL A 28 -1.42 24.54 13.82
C VAL A 28 -2.74 24.19 13.15
N ARG A 29 -3.63 23.46 13.83
CA ARG A 29 -4.94 23.12 13.27
C ARG A 29 -5.78 24.36 13.00
N THR A 30 -5.70 25.37 13.86
CA THR A 30 -6.39 26.64 13.70
C THR A 30 -5.88 27.41 12.47
N LEU A 31 -4.56 27.51 12.29
CA LEU A 31 -3.96 28.11 11.10
C LEU A 31 -4.33 27.36 9.82
N ALA A 32 -4.30 26.03 9.87
CA ALA A 32 -4.57 25.20 8.71
C ALA A 32 -6.03 25.30 8.24
N THR A 33 -6.98 25.40 9.18
CA THR A 33 -8.42 25.32 8.91
C THR A 33 -9.11 26.68 8.94
N SER A 34 -9.09 27.38 10.08
CA SER A 34 -9.77 28.67 10.25
C SER A 34 -9.10 29.80 9.48
N VAL A 35 -7.77 29.78 9.39
CA VAL A 35 -6.96 30.77 8.66
C VAL A 35 -6.62 30.29 7.24
N ASN A 36 -7.11 29.13 6.83
CA ASN A 36 -7.05 28.67 5.43
C ASN A 36 -5.62 28.57 4.83
N LEU A 37 -4.60 28.28 5.64
CA LEU A 37 -3.20 28.13 5.17
C LEU A 37 -2.84 26.71 4.72
N GLY A 38 -3.66 25.71 5.08
CA GLY A 38 -3.27 24.31 4.97
C GLY A 38 -2.21 23.91 6.00
N GLY A 39 -2.02 22.60 6.17
CA GLY A 39 -1.15 22.06 7.23
C GLY A 39 0.31 22.47 7.10
N GLN A 40 0.86 22.41 5.88
CA GLN A 40 2.28 22.70 5.63
C GLN A 40 2.68 24.12 6.05
N TYR A 41 1.94 25.14 5.59
CA TYR A 41 2.24 26.52 5.94
C TYR A 41 1.82 26.89 7.36
N ALA A 42 0.82 26.22 7.94
CA ALA A 42 0.51 26.36 9.36
C ALA A 42 1.71 25.95 10.23
N GLU A 43 2.35 24.83 9.92
CA GLU A 43 3.55 24.39 10.61
C GLU A 43 4.74 25.34 10.38
N GLU A 44 4.88 25.85 9.16
CA GLU A 44 5.91 26.84 8.82
C GLU A 44 5.76 28.13 9.65
N VAL A 45 4.55 28.68 9.75
CA VAL A 45 4.27 29.88 10.56
C VAL A 45 4.63 29.62 12.02
N CYS A 46 4.16 28.51 12.59
CA CYS A 46 4.49 28.15 13.98
C CYS A 46 6.00 28.02 14.18
N ARG A 47 6.73 27.45 13.23
CA ARG A 47 8.20 27.33 13.34
C ARG A 47 8.89 28.70 13.29
N ARG A 48 8.51 29.58 12.36
CA ARG A 48 9.11 30.93 12.23
C ARG A 48 8.94 31.79 13.48
N VAL A 49 7.80 31.65 14.16
CA VAL A 49 7.54 32.40 15.41
C VAL A 49 8.00 31.66 16.67
N GLY A 50 8.61 30.48 16.54
CA GLY A 50 9.09 29.67 17.66
C GLY A 50 7.98 29.11 18.56
N MET A 51 6.80 28.82 18.01
CA MET A 51 5.65 28.29 18.73
C MET A 51 5.56 26.77 18.65
N GLU A 52 5.21 26.13 19.76
CA GLU A 52 4.91 24.71 19.80
C GLU A 52 3.58 24.39 19.08
N LYS A 53 3.60 23.38 18.20
CA LYS A 53 2.48 23.02 17.31
C LYS A 53 1.16 22.75 18.05
N SER A 54 1.24 22.17 19.25
CA SER A 54 0.12 21.74 20.10
C SER A 54 -0.41 22.83 21.04
N THR A 55 0.13 24.05 20.98
CA THR A 55 -0.34 25.17 21.83
C THR A 55 -1.83 25.42 21.58
N PRO A 56 -2.70 25.38 22.61
CA PRO A 56 -4.12 25.68 22.41
C PRO A 56 -4.32 27.11 21.88
N ALA A 57 -5.20 27.30 20.89
CA ALA A 57 -5.38 28.61 20.23
C ALA A 57 -5.81 29.73 21.21
N LYS A 58 -6.57 29.37 22.25
CA LYS A 58 -6.96 30.27 23.33
C LYS A 58 -5.79 30.78 24.18
N ASP A 59 -4.70 30.02 24.26
CA ASP A 59 -3.54 30.31 25.11
C ASP A 59 -2.47 31.12 24.35
N VAL A 60 -2.66 31.34 23.04
CA VAL A 60 -1.80 32.20 22.23
C VAL A 60 -2.07 33.67 22.58
N SER A 61 -1.01 34.45 22.85
CA SER A 61 -1.13 35.88 23.19
C SER A 61 -1.35 36.76 21.95
N ASP A 62 -1.90 37.96 22.13
CA ASP A 62 -2.13 38.88 21.01
C ASP A 62 -0.83 39.35 20.34
N ASP A 63 0.24 39.57 21.10
CA ASP A 63 1.58 39.85 20.56
C ASP A 63 2.07 38.70 19.64
N MET A 64 1.78 37.47 20.04
CA MET A 64 2.14 36.30 19.25
C MET A 64 1.27 36.17 17.99
N LEU A 65 -0.02 36.50 18.07
CA LEU A 65 -0.89 36.55 16.88
C LEU A 65 -0.39 37.59 15.87
N SER A 66 0.09 38.74 16.33
CA SER A 66 0.67 39.76 15.45
C SER A 66 1.93 39.27 14.72
N LYS A 67 2.80 38.55 15.44
CA LYS A 67 3.97 37.88 14.86
C LYS A 67 3.59 36.82 13.85
N MET A 68 2.57 36.00 14.16
CA MET A 68 2.07 34.97 13.24
C MET A 68 1.47 35.59 11.98
N TYR A 69 0.68 36.66 12.10
CA TYR A 69 0.14 37.39 10.96
C TYR A 69 1.27 37.94 10.07
N SER A 70 2.28 38.57 10.67
CA SER A 70 3.46 39.07 9.95
C SER A 70 4.17 37.93 9.20
N ALA A 71 4.37 36.78 9.84
CA ALA A 71 4.97 35.60 9.21
C ALA A 71 4.14 35.08 8.02
N VAL A 72 2.80 35.09 8.11
CA VAL A 72 1.91 34.75 6.99
C VAL A 72 2.12 35.71 5.82
N LYS A 73 2.12 37.02 6.07
CA LYS A 73 2.33 38.03 5.03
C LYS A 73 3.71 37.88 4.37
N ASP A 74 4.73 37.55 5.15
CA ASP A 74 6.08 37.31 4.66
C ASP A 74 6.17 36.07 3.78
N ILE A 75 5.51 34.97 4.17
CA ILE A 75 5.43 33.74 3.36
C ILE A 75 4.75 34.04 2.02
N VAL A 76 3.58 34.70 2.05
CA VAL A 76 2.84 35.06 0.82
C VAL A 76 3.68 35.93 -0.09
N ARG A 77 4.33 36.97 0.47
CA ARG A 77 5.20 37.87 -0.29
C ARG A 77 6.37 37.13 -0.92
N TYR A 78 7.05 36.28 -0.16
CA TYR A 78 8.20 35.52 -0.66
C TYR A 78 7.79 34.57 -1.80
N ALA A 79 6.66 33.87 -1.66
CA ALA A 79 6.17 32.96 -2.68
C ALA A 79 5.82 33.65 -4.01
N ILE A 80 5.48 34.96 -3.97
CA ILE A 80 5.12 35.75 -5.15
C ILE A 80 6.34 36.47 -5.75
N GLU A 81 7.15 37.14 -4.92
CA GLU A 81 8.18 38.07 -5.37
C GLU A 81 9.52 37.38 -5.64
N THR A 82 9.89 36.41 -4.81
CA THR A 82 11.20 35.73 -4.87
C THR A 82 11.06 34.23 -4.62
N PRO A 83 10.32 33.49 -5.45
CA PRO A 83 10.12 32.07 -5.25
C PRO A 83 11.46 31.31 -5.30
N GLU A 84 11.62 30.35 -4.39
CA GLU A 84 12.71 29.39 -4.35
C GLU A 84 12.12 27.96 -4.31
N PRO A 85 11.65 27.44 -5.47
CA PRO A 85 11.02 26.13 -5.54
C PRO A 85 11.94 25.05 -4.98
N THR A 86 11.48 24.37 -3.94
CA THR A 86 12.28 23.43 -3.15
C THR A 86 11.48 22.16 -2.88
N ALA A 87 12.04 21.01 -3.27
CA ALA A 87 11.53 19.69 -2.91
C ALA A 87 12.29 19.16 -1.69
N TYR A 88 11.59 18.43 -0.82
CA TYR A 88 12.13 17.75 0.35
C TYR A 88 12.07 16.24 0.14
N LEU A 89 13.19 15.58 0.42
CA LEU A 89 13.41 14.19 0.08
C LEU A 89 13.37 13.30 1.32
N LYS A 90 12.82 12.11 1.14
CA LYS A 90 12.85 11.01 2.10
C LYS A 90 13.19 9.73 1.33
N ASP A 91 14.22 9.03 1.76
CA ASP A 91 14.72 7.82 1.10
C ASP A 91 15.03 8.05 -0.41
N GLY A 92 15.51 9.25 -0.75
CA GLY A 92 15.85 9.65 -2.12
C GLY A 92 14.65 10.04 -3.00
N LYS A 93 13.43 9.99 -2.46
CA LYS A 93 12.16 10.30 -3.15
C LYS A 93 11.59 11.63 -2.68
N ILE A 94 10.89 12.35 -3.56
CA ILE A 94 10.23 13.61 -3.20
C ILE A 94 9.02 13.31 -2.30
N GLU A 95 9.12 13.68 -1.02
CA GLU A 95 8.06 13.51 0.00
C GLU A 95 7.16 14.75 0.07
N ASP A 96 7.75 15.94 -0.08
CA ASP A 96 7.05 17.21 0.03
C ASP A 96 7.71 18.27 -0.86
N PHE A 97 7.01 19.35 -1.19
CA PHE A 97 7.58 20.46 -1.94
C PHE A 97 6.87 21.79 -1.65
N ALA A 98 7.57 22.89 -1.90
CA ALA A 98 7.07 24.23 -1.68
C ALA A 98 7.67 25.24 -2.69
N PRO A 99 6.98 26.36 -2.97
CA PRO A 99 7.51 27.47 -3.78
C PRO A 99 8.62 28.26 -3.09
N MET A 100 8.96 27.88 -1.87
CA MET A 100 10.00 28.49 -1.06
C MET A 100 10.65 27.47 -0.14
N ARG A 101 11.82 27.80 0.37
CA ARG A 101 12.43 27.02 1.43
C ARG A 101 11.64 27.17 2.74
N LEU A 102 11.35 26.04 3.37
CA LEU A 102 10.57 25.89 4.59
C LEU A 102 11.49 25.54 5.75
N GLU A 103 11.44 26.32 6.82
CA GLU A 103 12.15 26.01 8.06
C GLU A 103 11.55 24.78 8.76
N SER A 104 10.25 24.56 8.58
CA SER A 104 9.49 23.40 9.07
C SER A 104 9.98 22.07 8.53
N ARG A 105 10.70 22.07 7.41
CA ARG A 105 11.28 20.89 6.74
C ARG A 105 12.81 20.85 6.76
N SER A 106 13.44 21.65 7.64
CA SER A 106 14.92 21.74 7.73
C SER A 106 15.62 20.44 8.15
N ASP A 107 14.88 19.45 8.65
CA ASP A 107 15.34 18.12 9.00
C ASP A 107 15.44 17.16 7.80
N LEU A 108 14.84 17.51 6.66
CA LEU A 108 14.87 16.70 5.44
C LEU A 108 15.98 17.17 4.50
N GLU A 109 16.49 16.24 3.70
CA GLU A 109 17.32 16.61 2.55
C GLU A 109 16.47 17.43 1.57
N SER A 110 17.03 18.47 0.97
CA SER A 110 16.30 19.38 0.09
C SER A 110 16.99 19.57 -1.25
N ARG A 111 16.21 19.70 -2.32
CA ARG A 111 16.66 19.99 -3.68
C ARG A 111 15.92 21.20 -4.25
N SER A 112 16.65 22.21 -4.67
CA SER A 112 16.09 23.41 -5.31
C SER A 112 15.92 23.22 -6.82
N TYR A 113 14.91 23.88 -7.39
CA TYR A 113 14.57 23.87 -8.81
C TYR A 113 14.52 25.30 -9.36
N GLY A 114 14.68 25.46 -10.68
CA GLY A 114 14.64 26.77 -11.31
C GLY A 114 13.23 27.38 -11.32
N THR A 115 12.21 26.53 -11.48
CA THR A 115 10.80 26.95 -11.46
C THR A 115 9.89 25.95 -10.73
N MET A 116 8.71 26.41 -10.31
CA MET A 116 7.67 25.52 -9.78
C MET A 116 7.26 24.44 -10.78
N SER A 117 7.18 24.78 -12.06
CA SER A 117 6.80 23.85 -13.12
C SER A 117 7.81 22.71 -13.27
N GLU A 118 9.11 23.01 -13.19
CA GLU A 118 10.17 22.00 -13.23
C GLU A 118 10.09 21.05 -12.03
N MET A 119 9.84 21.58 -10.83
CA MET A 119 9.71 20.77 -9.62
C MET A 119 8.47 19.87 -9.65
N VAL A 120 7.32 20.42 -10.07
CA VAL A 120 6.08 19.64 -10.23
C VAL A 120 6.27 18.58 -11.31
N HIS A 121 6.96 18.89 -12.41
CA HIS A 121 7.27 17.90 -13.44
C HIS A 121 8.12 16.75 -12.88
N ALA A 122 9.19 17.06 -12.13
CA ALA A 122 10.01 16.04 -11.50
C ALA A 122 9.22 15.14 -10.53
N PHE A 123 8.35 15.73 -9.70
CA PHE A 123 7.47 14.99 -8.81
C PHE A 123 6.48 14.08 -9.55
N MET A 124 5.86 14.58 -10.61
CA MET A 124 4.92 13.80 -11.43
C MET A 124 5.60 12.66 -12.19
N THR A 125 6.82 12.88 -12.68
CA THR A 125 7.62 11.82 -13.30
C THR A 125 7.96 10.74 -12.27
N GLU A 126 8.39 11.11 -11.07
CA GLU A 126 8.70 10.14 -10.02
C GLU A 126 7.48 9.30 -9.60
N ILE A 127 6.30 9.92 -9.50
CA ILE A 127 5.04 9.19 -9.27
C ILE A 127 4.76 8.22 -10.43
N SER A 128 4.91 8.68 -11.67
CA SER A 128 4.61 7.88 -12.86
C SER A 128 5.54 6.66 -12.95
N ASP A 129 6.84 6.86 -12.69
CA ASP A 129 7.84 5.79 -12.66
C ASP A 129 7.51 4.77 -11.55
N ALA A 130 7.11 5.25 -10.36
CA ALA A 130 6.69 4.38 -9.27
C ALA A 130 5.41 3.60 -9.56
N GLU A 131 4.45 4.21 -10.27
CA GLU A 131 3.23 3.54 -10.73
C GLU A 131 3.53 2.49 -11.80
N GLU A 132 4.43 2.78 -12.73
CA GLU A 132 4.88 1.83 -13.77
C GLU A 132 5.66 0.65 -13.16
N GLU A 133 6.54 0.90 -12.19
CA GLU A 133 7.24 -0.16 -11.44
C GLU A 133 6.29 -1.03 -10.62
N ALA A 134 5.25 -0.43 -10.02
CA ALA A 134 4.24 -1.15 -9.24
C ALA A 134 3.19 -1.85 -10.12
N PHE A 135 3.10 -1.49 -11.40
CA PHE A 135 2.14 -2.06 -12.33
C PHE A 135 2.48 -3.52 -12.62
N VAL A 136 1.64 -4.42 -12.10
CA VAL A 136 1.66 -5.83 -12.48
C VAL A 136 0.66 -6.02 -13.61
N ASP A 137 1.15 -6.37 -14.80
CA ASP A 137 0.30 -6.68 -15.94
C ASP A 137 -0.72 -7.79 -15.57
N PRO A 138 -2.04 -7.55 -15.75
CA PRO A 138 -3.07 -8.56 -15.49
C PRO A 138 -2.84 -9.89 -16.22
N GLU A 139 -2.20 -9.86 -17.39
CA GLU A 139 -1.81 -11.05 -18.13
C GLU A 139 -0.70 -11.83 -17.42
N VAL A 140 0.29 -11.15 -16.84
CA VAL A 140 1.33 -11.77 -16.00
C VAL A 140 0.71 -12.42 -14.77
N GLU A 141 -0.23 -11.73 -14.09
CA GLU A 141 -0.91 -12.30 -12.93
C GLU A 141 -1.72 -13.56 -13.31
N LYS A 142 -2.44 -13.51 -14.43
CA LYS A 142 -3.19 -14.64 -14.99
C LYS A 142 -2.27 -15.82 -15.33
N LEU A 143 -1.11 -15.56 -15.92
CA LEU A 143 -0.13 -16.59 -16.24
C LEU A 143 0.47 -17.21 -14.97
N ASN A 144 0.81 -16.41 -13.96
CA ASN A 144 1.30 -16.89 -12.67
C ASN A 144 0.29 -17.80 -11.96
N ARG A 145 -1.01 -17.42 -11.95
CA ARG A 145 -2.07 -18.28 -11.43
C ARG A 145 -2.17 -19.60 -12.19
N ARG A 146 -1.95 -19.59 -13.50
CA ARG A 146 -1.93 -20.79 -14.33
C ARG A 146 -0.73 -21.68 -13.99
N VAL A 147 0.46 -21.11 -13.82
CA VAL A 147 1.67 -21.85 -13.41
C VAL A 147 1.45 -22.52 -12.05
N ALA A 148 0.98 -21.78 -11.05
CA ALA A 148 0.72 -22.34 -9.72
C ALA A 148 -0.24 -23.54 -9.76
N LYS A 149 -1.31 -23.45 -10.57
CA LYS A 149 -2.26 -24.55 -10.75
C LYS A 149 -1.64 -25.75 -11.50
N GLN A 150 -0.77 -25.49 -12.46
CA GLN A 150 -0.04 -26.54 -13.18
C GLN A 150 0.95 -27.26 -12.25
N GLU A 151 1.62 -26.53 -11.36
CA GLU A 151 2.51 -27.12 -10.34
C GLU A 151 1.75 -28.00 -9.35
N GLU A 152 0.59 -27.54 -8.85
CA GLU A 152 -0.29 -28.35 -8.00
C GLU A 152 -0.74 -29.64 -8.72
N THR A 153 -1.12 -29.52 -9.99
CA THR A 153 -1.53 -30.67 -10.81
C THR A 153 -0.36 -31.66 -11.02
N LEU A 154 0.84 -31.14 -11.28
CA LEU A 154 2.05 -31.95 -11.44
C LEU A 154 2.39 -32.73 -10.16
N GLU A 155 2.20 -32.12 -9.00
CA GLU A 155 2.43 -32.80 -7.73
C GLU A 155 1.43 -33.94 -7.53
N GLY A 156 0.15 -33.74 -7.85
CA GLY A 156 -0.85 -34.82 -7.84
C GLY A 156 -0.47 -35.98 -8.76
N TYR A 157 0.02 -35.69 -9.98
CA TYR A 157 0.49 -36.75 -10.88
C TYR A 157 1.71 -37.52 -10.34
N ARG A 158 2.63 -36.85 -9.62
CA ARG A 158 3.77 -37.53 -9.00
C ARG A 158 3.33 -38.47 -7.88
N GLU A 159 2.35 -38.07 -7.08
CA GLU A 159 1.77 -38.93 -6.03
C GLU A 159 1.10 -40.17 -6.64
N GLU A 160 0.30 -39.97 -7.70
CA GLU A 160 -0.33 -41.06 -8.44
C GLU A 160 0.70 -42.00 -9.08
N GLU A 161 1.75 -41.45 -9.70
CA GLU A 161 2.85 -42.22 -10.27
C GLU A 161 3.53 -43.08 -9.20
N ALA A 162 3.84 -42.50 -8.05
CA ALA A 162 4.47 -43.21 -6.94
C ALA A 162 3.57 -44.32 -6.37
N GLU A 163 2.25 -44.11 -6.30
CA GLU A 163 1.30 -45.15 -5.87
C GLU A 163 1.21 -46.28 -6.89
N MET A 164 1.05 -45.96 -8.17
CA MET A 164 0.97 -46.96 -9.24
C MET A 164 2.25 -47.78 -9.34
N ARG A 165 3.41 -47.13 -9.18
CA ARG A 165 4.70 -47.82 -9.14
C ARG A 165 4.79 -48.80 -7.99
N ARG A 166 4.38 -48.40 -6.77
CA ARG A 166 4.33 -49.31 -5.61
C ARG A 166 3.42 -50.52 -5.85
N LYS A 167 2.25 -50.32 -6.47
CA LYS A 167 1.33 -51.41 -6.83
C LYS A 167 1.94 -52.35 -7.87
N ALA A 168 2.57 -51.79 -8.90
CA ALA A 168 3.24 -52.57 -9.94
C ALA A 168 4.40 -53.40 -9.38
N ASP A 169 5.25 -52.81 -8.53
CA ASP A 169 6.36 -53.49 -7.88
C ASP A 169 5.87 -54.65 -6.99
N ALA A 170 4.77 -54.46 -6.25
CA ALA A 170 4.16 -55.52 -5.43
C ALA A 170 3.61 -56.67 -6.30
N LEU A 171 2.91 -56.35 -7.39
CA LEU A 171 2.43 -57.34 -8.35
C LEU A 171 3.58 -58.10 -9.01
N TYR A 172 4.68 -57.41 -9.32
CA TYR A 172 5.85 -58.02 -9.92
C TYR A 172 6.56 -58.96 -8.94
N ALA A 173 6.70 -58.57 -7.68
CA ALA A 173 7.30 -59.39 -6.63
C ALA A 173 6.57 -60.73 -6.41
N ASP A 174 5.24 -60.72 -6.49
CA ASP A 174 4.39 -61.91 -6.32
C ASP A 174 3.77 -62.42 -7.64
N TYR A 175 4.37 -62.09 -8.78
CA TYR A 175 3.79 -62.28 -10.12
C TYR A 175 3.22 -63.69 -10.35
N GLN A 176 3.96 -64.72 -9.97
CA GLN A 176 3.53 -66.10 -10.18
C GLN A 176 2.28 -66.45 -9.36
N LYS A 177 2.25 -66.07 -8.07
CA LYS A 177 1.07 -66.30 -7.22
C LYS A 177 -0.14 -65.55 -7.72
N THR A 178 0.05 -64.30 -8.15
CA THR A 178 -1.03 -63.48 -8.71
C THR A 178 -1.56 -64.08 -10.02
N SER A 179 -0.68 -64.53 -10.91
CA SER A 179 -1.05 -65.19 -12.16
C SER A 179 -1.83 -66.48 -11.92
N GLU A 180 -1.37 -67.32 -10.99
CA GLU A 180 -2.05 -68.55 -10.60
C GLU A 180 -3.43 -68.26 -10.01
N LEU A 181 -3.54 -67.26 -9.12
CA LEU A 181 -4.82 -66.83 -8.56
C LEU A 181 -5.80 -66.35 -9.64
N LEU A 182 -5.34 -65.52 -10.57
CA LEU A 182 -6.16 -65.03 -11.69
C LEU A 182 -6.67 -66.19 -12.56
N ALA A 183 -5.81 -67.18 -12.85
CA ALA A 183 -6.21 -68.36 -13.61
C ALA A 183 -7.29 -69.18 -12.89
N VAL A 184 -7.13 -69.40 -11.57
CA VAL A 184 -8.13 -70.09 -10.75
C VAL A 184 -9.45 -69.32 -10.73
N LEU A 185 -9.41 -67.99 -10.53
CA LEU A 185 -10.61 -67.15 -10.50
C LEU A 185 -11.35 -67.15 -11.84
N ASP A 186 -10.64 -67.06 -12.96
CA ASP A 186 -11.23 -67.16 -14.30
C ASP A 186 -11.95 -68.50 -14.50
N GLU A 187 -11.30 -69.62 -14.14
CA GLU A 187 -11.90 -70.95 -14.26
C GLU A 187 -13.16 -71.10 -13.39
N GLN A 188 -13.11 -70.62 -12.15
CA GLN A 188 -14.27 -70.69 -11.25
C GLN A 188 -15.41 -69.77 -11.70
N SER A 189 -15.10 -68.59 -12.24
CA SER A 189 -16.12 -67.66 -12.74
C SER A 189 -17.00 -68.29 -13.83
N LYS A 190 -16.40 -69.12 -14.70
CA LYS A 190 -17.09 -69.87 -15.75
C LYS A 190 -18.01 -70.96 -15.21
N LYS A 191 -17.69 -71.51 -14.03
CA LYS A 191 -18.46 -72.60 -13.39
C LYS A 191 -19.64 -72.11 -12.56
N ILE A 192 -19.42 -71.09 -11.72
CA ILE A 192 -20.41 -70.65 -10.71
C ILE A 192 -20.97 -69.25 -10.94
N GLY A 193 -20.44 -68.51 -11.92
CA GLY A 193 -20.80 -67.12 -12.20
C GLY A 193 -20.14 -66.11 -11.25
N TRP A 194 -19.96 -64.88 -11.74
CA TRP A 194 -19.25 -63.81 -11.02
C TRP A 194 -19.89 -63.42 -9.68
N ASP A 195 -21.22 -63.39 -9.59
CA ASP A 195 -21.92 -62.97 -8.37
C ASP A 195 -21.65 -63.91 -7.18
N LYS A 196 -21.69 -65.23 -7.44
CA LYS A 196 -21.41 -66.24 -6.41
C LYS A 196 -19.93 -66.29 -6.06
N LEU A 197 -19.05 -66.15 -7.06
CA LEU A 197 -17.61 -66.10 -6.85
C LEU A 197 -17.22 -64.90 -5.96
N ARG A 198 -17.77 -63.71 -6.26
CA ARG A 198 -17.57 -62.49 -5.47
C ARG A 198 -18.06 -62.67 -4.03
N ALA A 199 -19.28 -63.18 -3.84
CA ALA A 199 -19.83 -63.42 -2.50
C ALA A 199 -18.99 -64.41 -1.67
N GLY A 200 -18.32 -65.36 -2.31
CA GLY A 200 -17.36 -66.25 -1.68
C GLY A 200 -16.03 -65.57 -1.33
N ALA A 201 -15.44 -64.84 -2.29
CA ALA A 201 -14.16 -64.17 -2.13
C ALA A 201 -14.18 -63.10 -1.02
N MET A 202 -15.29 -62.39 -0.86
CA MET A 202 -15.49 -61.39 0.21
C MET A 202 -15.46 -61.98 1.64
N LYS A 203 -15.47 -63.31 1.78
CA LYS A 203 -15.33 -63.98 3.09
C LYS A 203 -13.88 -64.24 3.48
N ILE A 204 -12.93 -64.02 2.57
CA ILE A 204 -11.50 -64.20 2.83
C ILE A 204 -11.00 -62.98 3.64
N PRO A 205 -10.34 -63.19 4.79
CA PRO A 205 -9.75 -62.09 5.55
C PRO A 205 -8.85 -61.26 4.63
N TYR A 206 -8.93 -59.94 4.75
CA TYR A 206 -8.13 -58.96 3.97
C TYR A 206 -8.59 -58.67 2.52
N VAL A 207 -9.64 -59.34 2.02
CA VAL A 207 -10.36 -58.91 0.80
C VAL A 207 -11.53 -58.02 1.23
N LYS A 208 -11.46 -56.72 0.93
CA LYS A 208 -12.51 -55.73 1.25
C LYS A 208 -13.40 -55.43 0.05
#